data_AF-A0A1B6GUL3-F1
#
_entry.id   AF-A0A1B6GUL3-F1
#
_cell.length_a   1.000
_cell.length_b   1.000
_cell.length_c   1.000
_cell.angle_alpha   90.00
_cell.angle_beta   90.00
_cell.angle_gamma   90.00
#
_symmetry.space_group_name_H-M   'P 1'
#
loop_
_entity.id
_entity.type
_entity.pdbx_description
1 polymer ?
#
loop_
_entity_poly.entity_id
_entity_poly.type
_entity_poly.pdbx_seq_one_letter_code
_entity_poly.pdbx_strand_id
1 'polypeptide(L)'
;TDVCKFEKQIDVKFFLSYYYYGGIVYLMQKDLERACYFFEVVVTTPAWSVSSIMAEAYKKFIISSLLMYGKVIALPKFTSPIVASTLKPMARLYNDIATAFSSSSLAELKKTIELNASLIQRDNNKEIVDSLISIFVRKNIQKLTKTFLTLSLADVASRVELDSPAEAASFILQ
;
A
#
# COMPACT_ATOMS: atom_id res chain seq x y z
N THR A 1 -13.88 45.85 4.93
CA THR A 1 -14.12 45.00 6.11
C THR A 1 -13.14 43.86 6.05
N ASP A 2 -12.07 44.00 6.82
CA ASP A 2 -11.06 43.02 7.24
C ASP A 2 -10.58 41.95 6.26
N VAL A 3 -9.54 42.33 5.51
CA VAL A 3 -8.51 41.37 5.09
C VAL A 3 -7.80 40.93 6.36
N CYS A 4 -8.28 39.84 6.99
CA CYS A 4 -7.60 39.23 8.12
C CYS A 4 -6.16 38.94 7.72
N LYS A 5 -5.22 39.63 8.37
CA LYS A 5 -3.80 39.28 8.39
C LYS A 5 -3.68 37.84 8.89
N PHE A 6 -3.57 36.88 7.97
CA PHE A 6 -3.13 35.53 8.30
C PHE A 6 -1.61 35.53 8.49
N GLU A 7 -1.12 36.26 9.49
CA GLU A 7 0.21 36.01 10.08
C GLU A 7 0.08 34.88 11.13
N LYS A 8 -0.58 33.78 10.74
CA LYS A 8 -0.61 32.56 11.55
C LYS A 8 0.34 31.59 10.90
N GLN A 9 1.54 31.53 11.48
CA GLN A 9 2.61 30.58 11.20
C GLN A 9 2.00 29.24 10.75
N ILE A 10 2.12 28.89 9.47
CA ILE A 10 1.63 27.62 8.94
C ILE A 10 2.45 26.53 9.63
N ASP A 11 1.87 25.90 10.65
CA ASP A 11 2.51 24.78 11.32
C ASP A 11 2.63 23.63 10.31
N VAL A 12 3.83 23.05 10.22
CA VAL A 12 4.14 21.89 9.37
C VAL A 12 3.14 20.76 9.63
N LYS A 13 2.59 20.67 10.85
CA LYS A 13 1.54 19.72 11.20
C LYS A 13 0.28 19.86 10.32
N PHE A 14 -0.16 21.08 9.99
CA PHE A 14 -1.33 21.25 9.11
C PHE A 14 -1.06 20.75 7.70
N PHE A 15 0.14 20.99 7.18
CA PHE A 15 0.56 20.46 5.90
C PHE A 15 0.56 18.94 5.91
N LEU A 16 1.19 18.31 6.90
CA LEU A 16 1.24 16.85 7.03
C LEU A 16 -0.16 16.25 7.20
N SER A 17 -1.01 16.84 8.03
CA SER A 17 -2.38 16.39 8.25
C SER A 17 -3.23 16.52 6.98
N TYR A 18 -3.12 17.60 6.23
CA TYR A 18 -3.88 17.80 5.00
C TYR A 18 -3.60 16.69 3.99
N TYR A 19 -2.32 16.40 3.72
CA TYR A 19 -1.95 15.33 2.77
C TYR A 19 -2.24 13.93 3.33
N TYR A 20 -2.08 13.72 4.64
CA TYR A 20 -2.39 12.43 5.26
C TYR A 20 -3.87 12.09 5.15
N TYR A 21 -4.76 13.01 5.56
CA TYR A 21 -6.20 12.79 5.47
C TYR A 21 -6.68 12.76 4.03
N GLY A 22 -6.13 13.61 3.15
CA GLY A 22 -6.40 13.54 1.71
C GLY A 22 -6.05 12.18 1.13
N GLY A 23 -4.89 11.63 1.48
CA GLY A 23 -4.46 10.29 1.06
C GLY A 23 -5.42 9.20 1.52
N ILE A 24 -5.94 9.28 2.75
CA ILE A 24 -6.96 8.34 3.25
C ILE A 24 -8.26 8.46 2.45
N VAL A 25 -8.74 9.68 2.17
CA VAL A 25 -9.97 9.88 1.38
C VAL A 25 -9.82 9.26 -0.01
N TYR A 26 -8.70 9.49 -0.69
CA TYR A 26 -8.45 8.86 -1.99
C TYR A 26 -8.34 7.34 -1.91
N LEU A 27 -7.75 6.81 -0.83
CA LEU A 27 -7.68 5.37 -0.59
C LEU A 27 -9.08 4.76 -0.47
N MET A 28 -9.98 5.43 0.27
CA MET A 28 -11.38 4.99 0.43
C MET A 28 -12.16 5.06 -0.90
N GLN A 29 -11.83 6.02 -1.77
CA GLN A 29 -12.40 6.14 -3.11
C GLN A 29 -11.78 5.16 -4.13
N LYS A 30 -10.79 4.34 -3.72
CA LYS A 30 -10.02 3.45 -4.60
C LYS A 30 -9.22 4.19 -5.69
N ASP A 31 -9.02 5.49 -5.55
CA ASP A 31 -8.10 6.27 -6.39
C ASP A 31 -6.67 6.12 -5.85
N LEU A 32 -6.08 4.96 -6.15
CA LEU A 32 -4.79 4.55 -5.58
C LEU A 32 -3.63 5.41 -6.10
N GLU A 33 -3.73 5.96 -7.30
CA GLU A 33 -2.70 6.82 -7.88
C GLU A 33 -2.57 8.11 -7.07
N ARG A 34 -3.69 8.80 -6.82
CA ARG A 34 -3.69 10.00 -5.98
C ARG A 34 -3.37 9.67 -4.53
N ALA A 35 -3.86 8.56 -3.99
CA ALA A 35 -3.51 8.14 -2.63
C ALA A 35 -1.99 7.96 -2.46
N CYS A 36 -1.34 7.27 -3.40
CA CYS A 36 0.11 7.09 -3.39
C CYS A 36 0.84 8.43 -3.42
N TYR A 37 0.45 9.34 -4.33
CA TYR A 37 1.03 10.67 -4.43
C TYR A 37 0.90 11.47 -3.13
N PHE A 38 -0.28 11.46 -2.51
CA PHE A 38 -0.52 12.17 -1.27
C PHE A 38 0.36 11.64 -0.13
N PHE A 39 0.48 10.32 0.02
CA PHE A 39 1.38 9.74 1.02
C PHE A 39 2.86 9.99 0.70
N GLU A 40 3.24 10.00 -0.58
CA GLU A 40 4.60 10.33 -1.03
C GLU A 40 4.99 11.75 -0.62
N VAL A 41 4.09 12.72 -0.77
CA VAL A 41 4.32 14.12 -0.35
C VAL A 41 4.57 14.20 1.17
N VAL A 42 3.80 13.46 1.98
CA VAL A 42 3.99 13.43 3.45
C VAL A 42 5.36 12.86 3.81
N VAL A 43 5.79 11.80 3.13
CA VAL A 43 7.07 11.13 3.41
C VAL A 43 8.27 11.94 2.90
N THR A 44 8.12 12.66 1.79
CA THR A 44 9.18 13.49 1.20
C THR A 44 9.34 14.85 1.87
N THR A 45 8.39 15.26 2.72
CA THR A 45 8.45 16.53 3.44
C THR A 45 9.73 16.62 4.29
N PRO A 46 10.56 17.66 4.12
CA PRO A 46 11.77 17.82 4.90
C PRO A 46 11.42 18.04 6.37
N ALA A 47 11.87 17.13 7.24
CA ALA A 47 11.66 17.21 8.67
C ALA A 47 12.95 16.86 9.42
N TRP A 48 13.22 17.59 10.50
CA TRP A 48 14.34 17.34 11.42
C TRP A 48 14.06 16.17 12.39
N SER A 49 12.78 15.85 12.59
CA SER A 49 12.33 14.72 13.40
C SER A 49 11.12 14.07 12.74
N VAL A 50 10.96 12.76 12.95
CA VAL A 50 9.82 12.01 12.42
C VAL A 50 8.59 12.25 13.29
N SER A 51 7.51 12.72 12.67
CA SER A 51 6.21 12.78 13.33
C SER A 51 5.46 11.44 13.21
N SER A 52 4.54 11.17 14.14
CA SER A 52 3.69 9.98 14.08
C SER A 52 2.86 9.92 12.80
N ILE A 53 2.45 11.08 12.26
CA ILE A 53 1.71 11.18 10.99
C ILE A 53 2.57 10.67 9.83
N MET A 54 3.85 11.05 9.77
CA MET A 54 4.77 10.54 8.75
C MET A 54 5.00 9.03 8.88
N ALA A 55 5.05 8.51 10.11
CA ALA A 55 5.17 7.08 10.36
C ALA A 55 3.96 6.29 9.86
N GLU A 56 2.75 6.76 10.13
CA GLU A 56 1.53 6.14 9.62
C GLU A 56 1.37 6.29 8.10
N ALA A 57 1.70 7.45 7.55
CA ALA A 57 1.67 7.70 6.11
C ALA A 57 2.63 6.78 5.37
N TYR A 58 3.84 6.53 5.90
CA TYR A 58 4.81 5.64 5.27
C TYR A 58 4.32 4.19 5.20
N LYS A 59 3.67 3.69 6.26
CA LYS A 59 3.03 2.36 6.25
C LYS A 59 1.96 2.27 5.15
N LYS A 60 1.07 3.27 5.08
CA LYS A 60 0.01 3.33 4.06
C LYS A 60 0.56 3.53 2.65
N PHE A 61 1.67 4.25 2.48
CA PHE A 61 2.38 4.41 1.20
C PHE A 61 2.86 3.06 0.65
N ILE A 62 3.48 2.22 1.48
CA ILE A 62 3.94 0.89 1.08
C ILE A 62 2.75 0.05 0.57
N ILE A 63 1.66 0.00 1.34
CA ILE A 63 0.49 -0.78 0.97
C ILE A 63 -0.18 -0.23 -0.30
N SER A 64 -0.36 1.08 -0.39
CA SER A 64 -0.97 1.73 -1.56
C SER A 64 -0.13 1.49 -2.82
N SER A 65 1.19 1.55 -2.70
CA SER A 65 2.11 1.26 -3.80
C SER A 65 1.99 -0.20 -4.27
N LEU A 66 1.87 -1.15 -3.33
CA LEU A 66 1.64 -2.56 -3.65
C LEU A 66 0.29 -2.76 -4.33
N LEU A 67 -0.78 -2.13 -3.86
CA LEU A 67 -2.11 -2.22 -4.45
C LEU A 67 -2.11 -1.72 -5.91
N MET A 68 -1.50 -0.56 -6.18
CA MET A 68 -1.49 0.04 -7.51
C MET A 68 -0.48 -0.64 -8.44
N TYR A 69 0.80 -0.60 -8.07
CA TYR A 69 1.91 -0.98 -8.96
C TYR A 69 2.31 -2.44 -8.79
N GLY A 70 1.90 -3.11 -7.71
CA GLY A 70 2.35 -4.48 -7.38
C GLY A 70 3.80 -4.54 -6.92
N LYS A 71 4.38 -3.38 -6.60
CA LYS A 71 5.72 -3.22 -6.05
C LYS A 71 5.76 -1.91 -5.28
N VAL A 72 6.65 -1.82 -4.30
CA VAL A 72 6.87 -0.58 -3.56
C VAL A 72 7.59 0.40 -4.48
N ILE A 73 7.02 1.60 -4.67
CA ILE A 73 7.70 2.66 -5.41
C ILE A 73 8.90 3.14 -4.60
N ALA A 74 10.04 3.28 -5.28
CA ALA A 74 11.19 3.90 -4.67
C ALA A 74 10.91 5.39 -4.42
N LEU A 75 11.09 5.82 -3.17
CA LEU A 75 10.96 7.23 -2.82
C LEU A 75 11.94 8.09 -3.64
N PRO A 76 11.59 9.34 -3.97
CA PRO A 76 12.46 10.23 -4.70
C PRO A 76 13.82 10.44 -4.03
N LYS A 77 14.87 10.66 -4.81
CA LYS A 77 16.26 10.81 -4.30
C LYS A 77 16.45 12.01 -3.36
N PHE A 78 15.56 13.00 -3.41
CA PHE A 78 15.59 14.18 -2.53
C PHE A 78 14.94 13.94 -1.16
N THR A 79 14.45 12.73 -0.89
CA THR A 79 13.83 12.38 0.40
C THR A 79 14.84 12.53 1.54
N SER A 80 14.41 13.10 2.66
CA SER A 80 15.26 13.29 3.85
C SER A 80 15.88 11.95 4.31
N PRO A 81 17.19 11.92 4.65
CA PRO A 81 17.85 10.70 5.14
C PRO A 81 17.18 10.10 6.37
N ILE A 82 16.47 10.92 7.15
CA ILE A 82 15.73 10.54 8.36
C ILE A 82 14.60 9.54 8.03
N VAL A 83 14.05 9.59 6.82
CA VAL A 83 13.05 8.62 6.35
C VAL A 83 13.68 7.23 6.22
N ALA A 84 14.87 7.15 5.62
CA ALA A 84 15.55 5.87 5.45
C ALA A 84 16.04 5.28 6.78
N SER A 85 16.50 6.12 7.72
CA SER A 85 17.03 5.67 9.00
C SER A 85 15.96 5.35 10.05
N THR A 86 14.87 6.12 10.11
CA THR A 86 13.86 6.01 11.18
C THR A 86 12.55 5.40 10.70
N LEU A 87 12.05 5.75 9.51
CA LEU A 87 10.74 5.25 9.04
C LEU A 87 10.79 3.81 8.55
N LYS A 88 11.88 3.39 7.89
CA LYS A 88 12.05 2.00 7.43
C LYS A 88 11.95 0.98 8.56
N PRO A 89 12.69 1.10 9.69
CA PRO A 89 12.54 0.18 10.82
C PRO A 89 11.13 0.17 11.42
N MET A 90 10.45 1.32 11.48
CA MET A 90 9.10 1.44 12.05
C MET A 90 8.02 0.75 11.19
N ALA A 91 8.27 0.60 9.89
CA ALA A 91 7.37 -0.08 8.96
C ALA A 91 7.89 -1.47 8.55
N ARG A 92 8.76 -2.11 9.37
CA ARG A 92 9.34 -3.43 9.07
C ARG A 92 8.28 -4.45 8.64
N LEU A 93 7.19 -4.56 9.39
CA LEU A 93 6.05 -5.41 9.05
C LEU A 93 5.55 -5.23 7.60
N TYR A 94 5.35 -3.99 7.17
CA TYR A 94 4.84 -3.70 5.83
C TYR A 94 5.90 -3.96 4.74
N ASN A 95 7.18 -3.83 5.09
CA ASN A 95 8.27 -4.25 4.19
C ASN A 95 8.32 -5.77 4.07
N ASP A 96 8.11 -6.51 5.15
CA ASP A 96 8.04 -7.98 5.14
C ASP A 96 6.86 -8.44 4.26
N ILE A 97 5.69 -7.79 4.37
CA ILE A 97 4.55 -8.01 3.47
C ILE A 97 4.92 -7.70 2.01
N ALA A 98 5.63 -6.61 1.74
CA ALA A 98 6.09 -6.28 0.39
C ALA A 98 7.06 -7.33 -0.19
N THR A 99 7.91 -7.91 0.64
CA THR A 99 8.80 -9.00 0.23
C THR A 99 8.03 -10.29 -0.07
N ALA A 100 7.07 -10.67 0.77
CA ALA A 100 6.18 -11.81 0.50
C ALA A 100 5.30 -11.59 -0.74
N PHE A 101 4.87 -10.35 -1.00
CA PHE A 101 4.16 -10.01 -2.24
C PHE A 101 5.05 -10.20 -3.48
N SER A 102 6.37 -10.02 -3.34
CA SER A 102 7.32 -10.15 -4.44
C SER A 102 7.68 -11.62 -4.74
N SER A 103 7.62 -12.51 -3.74
CA SER A 103 7.93 -13.95 -3.90
C SER A 103 6.90 -14.72 -4.73
N SER A 104 5.77 -14.10 -5.10
CA SER A 104 4.71 -14.69 -5.94
C SER A 104 4.04 -15.96 -5.37
N SER A 105 4.22 -16.28 -4.08
CA SER A 105 3.42 -17.29 -3.37
C SER A 105 2.28 -16.65 -2.57
N LEU A 106 1.04 -17.12 -2.81
CA LEU A 106 -0.13 -16.63 -2.08
C LEU A 106 -0.12 -17.15 -0.64
N ALA A 107 0.32 -18.39 -0.44
CA ALA A 107 0.43 -19.00 0.89
C ALA A 107 1.39 -18.23 1.81
N GLU A 108 2.54 -17.79 1.29
CA GLU A 108 3.51 -17.01 2.07
C GLU A 108 2.95 -15.63 2.45
N LEU A 109 2.25 -14.98 1.52
CA LEU A 109 1.59 -13.69 1.78
C LEU A 109 0.50 -13.83 2.84
N LYS A 110 -0.40 -14.81 2.71
CA LYS A 110 -1.47 -15.08 3.70
C LYS A 110 -0.89 -15.36 5.08
N LYS A 111 0.12 -16.24 5.17
CA LYS A 111 0.81 -16.56 6.43
C LYS A 111 1.42 -15.33 7.08
N THR A 112 2.06 -14.47 6.31
CA THR A 112 2.69 -13.24 6.83
C THR A 112 1.64 -12.26 7.37
N ILE A 113 0.49 -12.16 6.71
CA ILE A 113 -0.64 -11.32 7.17
C ILE A 113 -1.24 -11.89 8.46
N GLU A 114 -1.50 -13.20 8.51
CA GLU A 114 -2.08 -13.87 9.68
C GLU A 114 -1.19 -13.77 10.92
N LEU A 115 0.12 -13.99 10.78
CA LEU A 115 1.09 -13.87 11.86
C LEU A 115 1.11 -12.46 12.49
N ASN A 116 0.77 -11.44 11.71
CA ASN A 116 0.83 -10.04 12.12
C ASN A 116 -0.54 -9.37 12.23
N ALA A 117 -1.63 -10.14 12.20
CA ALA A 117 -3.00 -9.63 12.15
C ALA A 117 -3.31 -8.66 13.30
N SER A 118 -2.81 -8.92 14.51
CA SER A 118 -3.01 -8.05 15.69
C SER A 118 -2.37 -6.66 15.52
N LEU A 119 -1.17 -6.60 14.92
CA LEU A 119 -0.47 -5.35 14.66
C LEU A 119 -1.13 -4.56 13.52
N ILE A 120 -1.58 -5.24 12.47
CA ILE A 120 -2.29 -4.63 11.35
C ILE A 120 -3.63 -4.06 11.80
N GLN A 121 -4.34 -4.77 12.68
CA GLN A 121 -5.58 -4.30 13.28
C GLN A 121 -5.37 -3.09 14.17
N ARG A 122 -4.29 -3.07 14.98
CA ARG A 122 -3.92 -1.90 15.79
C ARG A 122 -3.63 -0.66 14.92
N ASP A 123 -3.06 -0.86 13.74
CA ASP A 123 -2.77 0.22 12.78
C ASP A 123 -3.99 0.63 11.93
N ASN A 124 -5.17 0.03 12.14
CA ASN A 124 -6.39 0.23 11.35
C ASN A 124 -6.20 0.03 9.83
N ASN A 125 -5.27 -0.86 9.45
CA ASN A 125 -4.95 -1.11 8.03
C ASN A 125 -5.47 -2.48 7.54
N LYS A 126 -6.28 -3.18 8.34
CA LYS A 126 -6.75 -4.55 8.05
C LYS A 126 -7.44 -4.66 6.70
N GLU A 127 -8.45 -3.84 6.45
CA GLU A 127 -9.25 -3.89 5.22
C GLU A 127 -8.40 -3.64 3.95
N ILE A 128 -7.40 -2.77 4.08
CA ILE A 128 -6.48 -2.41 3.02
C ILE A 128 -5.54 -3.60 2.72
N VAL A 129 -5.06 -4.28 3.78
CA VAL A 129 -4.21 -5.46 3.66
C VAL A 129 -4.99 -6.67 3.13
N ASP A 130 -6.22 -6.88 3.56
CA ASP A 130 -7.08 -7.94 3.03
C ASP A 130 -7.31 -7.76 1.52
N SER A 131 -7.46 -6.51 1.07
CA SER A 131 -7.54 -6.16 -0.35
C SER A 131 -6.26 -6.50 -1.14
N LEU A 132 -5.08 -6.56 -0.50
CA LEU A 132 -3.84 -6.97 -1.19
C LEU A 132 -3.91 -8.40 -1.71
N ILE A 133 -4.59 -9.30 -1.00
CA ILE A 133 -4.74 -10.71 -1.40
C ILE A 133 -5.50 -10.78 -2.73
N SER A 134 -6.63 -10.07 -2.82
CA SER A 134 -7.42 -10.00 -4.06
C SER A 134 -6.63 -9.40 -5.23
N ILE A 135 -5.85 -8.34 -4.99
CA ILE A 135 -5.01 -7.73 -6.02
C ILE A 135 -3.87 -8.66 -6.44
N PHE A 136 -3.26 -9.38 -5.51
CA PHE A 136 -2.21 -10.34 -5.78
C PHE A 136 -2.67 -11.44 -6.73
N VAL A 137 -3.83 -12.06 -6.42
CA VAL A 137 -4.48 -13.06 -7.27
C VAL A 137 -4.74 -12.48 -8.66
N ARG A 138 -5.35 -11.29 -8.74
CA ARG A 138 -5.62 -10.63 -10.02
C ARG A 138 -4.36 -10.40 -10.84
N LYS A 139 -3.25 -9.96 -10.22
CA LYS A 139 -1.98 -9.76 -10.91
C LYS A 139 -1.37 -11.07 -11.40
N ASN A 140 -1.46 -12.14 -10.63
CA ASN A 140 -0.97 -13.45 -11.07
C ASN A 140 -1.78 -13.99 -12.25
N ILE A 141 -3.11 -13.84 -12.23
CA ILE A 141 -3.96 -14.17 -13.39
C ILE A 141 -3.56 -13.31 -14.61
N GLN A 142 -3.37 -12.01 -14.46
CA GLN A 142 -2.93 -11.12 -15.54
C GLN A 142 -1.55 -11.49 -16.11
N LYS A 143 -0.64 -12.05 -15.30
CA LYS A 143 0.64 -12.58 -15.80
C LYS A 143 0.40 -13.82 -16.67
N LEU A 144 -0.48 -14.74 -16.24
CA LEU A 144 -0.81 -15.95 -17.00
C LEU A 144 -1.46 -15.62 -18.35
N THR A 145 -2.34 -14.62 -18.42
CA THR A 145 -2.96 -14.20 -19.70
C THR A 145 -1.97 -13.59 -20.69
N LYS A 146 -0.79 -13.13 -20.22
CA LYS A 146 0.28 -12.63 -21.10
C LYS A 146 1.16 -13.76 -21.66
N THR A 147 1.25 -14.89 -20.97
CA THR A 147 2.10 -16.02 -21.37
C THR A 147 1.34 -17.15 -22.06
N PHE A 148 0.03 -17.27 -21.82
CA PHE A 148 -0.80 -18.34 -22.34
C PHE A 148 -1.96 -17.79 -23.17
N LEU A 149 -2.12 -18.29 -24.40
CA LEU A 149 -3.25 -17.94 -25.27
C LEU A 149 -4.54 -18.67 -24.83
N THR A 150 -4.40 -19.92 -24.42
CA THR A 150 -5.50 -20.78 -23.94
C THR A 150 -5.05 -21.48 -22.67
N LEU A 151 -5.78 -21.29 -21.56
CA LEU A 151 -5.55 -21.97 -20.30
C LEU A 151 -6.89 -22.43 -19.72
N SER A 152 -6.94 -23.64 -19.16
CA SER A 152 -8.15 -24.11 -18.48
C SER A 152 -8.33 -23.38 -17.14
N LEU A 153 -9.57 -23.22 -16.67
CA LEU A 153 -9.83 -22.62 -15.35
C LEU A 153 -9.20 -23.42 -14.20
N ALA A 154 -9.08 -24.74 -14.33
CA ALA A 154 -8.42 -25.60 -13.37
C ALA A 154 -6.89 -25.35 -13.32
N ASP A 155 -6.28 -25.11 -14.48
CA ASP A 155 -4.87 -24.74 -14.59
C ASP A 155 -4.58 -23.35 -14.03
N VAL A 156 -5.52 -22.41 -14.16
CA VAL A 156 -5.42 -21.07 -13.55
C VAL A 156 -5.47 -21.22 -12.02
N ALA A 157 -6.48 -21.93 -11.49
CA ALA A 157 -6.64 -22.11 -10.05
C ALA A 157 -5.41 -22.76 -9.41
N SER A 158 -4.90 -23.84 -10.02
CA SER A 158 -3.70 -24.55 -9.55
C SER A 158 -2.46 -23.65 -9.53
N ARG A 159 -2.28 -22.77 -10.52
CA ARG A 159 -1.09 -21.90 -10.63
C ARG A 159 -1.15 -20.66 -9.75
N VAL A 160 -2.35 -20.22 -9.36
CA VAL A 160 -2.55 -19.05 -8.50
C VAL A 160 -2.84 -19.46 -7.05
N GLU A 161 -2.70 -20.76 -6.72
CA GLU A 161 -2.92 -21.33 -5.38
C GLU A 161 -4.35 -21.04 -4.87
N LEU A 162 -5.36 -21.12 -5.77
CA LEU A 162 -6.78 -21.00 -5.42
C LEU A 162 -7.40 -22.38 -5.18
N ASP A 163 -8.36 -22.44 -4.27
CA ASP A 163 -8.99 -23.70 -3.86
C ASP A 163 -9.98 -24.24 -4.91
N SER A 164 -10.47 -23.37 -5.81
CA SER A 164 -11.57 -23.68 -6.73
C SER A 164 -11.42 -23.04 -8.12
N PRO A 165 -11.72 -23.76 -9.21
CA PRO A 165 -11.84 -23.19 -10.55
C PRO A 165 -12.95 -22.13 -10.66
N ALA A 166 -13.99 -22.22 -9.81
CA ALA A 166 -15.07 -21.23 -9.79
C ALA A 166 -14.61 -19.90 -9.17
N GLU A 167 -13.68 -19.95 -8.22
CA GLU A 167 -13.04 -18.76 -7.66
C GLU A 167 -12.13 -18.09 -8.70
N ALA A 168 -11.37 -18.88 -9.47
CA ALA A 168 -10.61 -18.34 -10.60
C ALA A 168 -11.52 -17.63 -11.62
N ALA A 169 -12.70 -18.20 -11.91
CA ALA A 169 -13.67 -17.58 -12.82
C ALA A 169 -14.24 -16.26 -12.28
N SER A 170 -14.51 -16.15 -10.98
CA SER A 170 -15.05 -14.91 -10.39
C SER A 170 -14.05 -13.75 -10.49
N PHE A 171 -12.74 -14.02 -10.30
CA PHE A 171 -11.69 -13.02 -10.47
C PHE A 171 -11.47 -12.57 -11.93
N ILE A 172 -11.86 -13.40 -12.91
CA ILE A 172 -11.74 -13.07 -14.34
C ILE A 172 -12.94 -12.22 -14.81
N LEU A 173 -14.12 -12.43 -14.23
CA LEU A 173 -15.36 -11.76 -14.62
C LEU A 173 -15.55 -10.34 -14.01
N GLN A 174 -14.68 -9.93 -13.07
CA GLN A 174 -14.66 -8.61 -12.41
C GLN A 174 -13.61 -7.64 -12.99
#